data_AF-A0A6L5F343-F1
#
_entry.id   AF-A0A6L5F343-F1
#
_cell.length_a   1.000
_cell.length_b   1.000
_cell.length_c   1.000
_cell.angle_alpha   90.00
_cell.angle_beta   90.00
_cell.angle_gamma   90.00
#
_symmetry.space_group_name_H-M   'P 1'
#
loop_
_entity.id
_entity.type
_entity.pdbx_description
1 polymer ?
#
loop_
_entity_poly.entity_id
_entity_poly.type
_entity_poly.pdbx_seq_one_letter_code
_entity_poly.pdbx_strand_id
1 'polypeptide(L)'
;MNSDNSTGNTEDAVYENLRPLMFSIAYRMVGSAGDAEDLVQEAFLRFHRETSSGTAIESPKAWLSTVTTRLAINFLQSARVRR
;
A
#
# COMPACT_ATOMS: atom_id res chain seq x y z
N MET A 1 16.61 21.96 18.47
CA MET A 1 16.25 21.06 17.35
C MET A 1 15.94 19.70 17.94
N ASN A 2 14.66 19.37 18.16
CA ASN A 2 14.29 18.04 18.68
C ASN A 2 13.85 17.19 17.50
N SER A 3 14.66 16.18 17.17
CA SER A 3 14.33 15.14 16.22
C SER A 3 13.20 14.28 16.79
N ASP A 4 12.02 14.36 16.19
CA ASP A 4 10.89 13.47 16.47
C ASP A 4 11.17 12.10 15.83
N ASN A 5 11.63 11.15 16.64
CA ASN A 5 11.92 9.77 16.24
C ASN A 5 10.76 8.83 16.62
N SER A 6 9.55 9.36 16.82
CA SER A 6 8.38 8.60 17.32
C SER A 6 7.48 8.04 16.21
N THR A 7 7.55 8.59 14.99
CA THR A 7 6.66 8.24 13.88
C THR A 7 6.95 6.86 13.29
N GLY A 8 8.23 6.43 13.27
CA GLY A 8 8.64 5.15 12.66
C GLY A 8 7.97 3.92 13.27
N ASN A 9 7.87 3.86 14.60
CA ASN A 9 7.27 2.71 15.30
C ASN A 9 5.76 2.53 15.00
N THR A 10 5.04 3.62 14.68
CA THR A 10 3.61 3.54 14.40
C THR A 10 3.37 3.09 12.96
N GLU A 11 4.17 3.57 12.01
CA GLU A 11 4.08 3.16 10.61
C GLU A 11 4.43 1.68 10.42
N ASP A 12 5.45 1.18 11.13
CA ASP A 12 5.83 -0.23 11.13
C ASP A 12 4.72 -1.13 11.70
N ALA A 13 4.07 -0.69 12.78
CA ALA A 13 2.92 -1.40 13.32
C ALA A 13 1.72 -1.41 12.35
N VAL A 14 1.49 -0.31 11.63
CA VAL A 14 0.45 -0.23 10.58
C VAL A 14 0.77 -1.19 9.44
N TYR A 15 2.04 -1.29 9.05
CA TYR A 15 2.52 -2.22 8.02
C TYR A 15 2.21 -3.65 8.40
N GLU A 16 2.67 -4.13 9.56
CA GLU A 16 2.49 -5.51 9.99
C GLU A 16 1.01 -5.91 10.11
N ASN A 17 0.17 -5.00 10.60
CA ASN A 17 -1.26 -5.30 10.78
C ASN A 17 -2.07 -5.26 9.49
N LEU A 18 -1.74 -4.39 8.53
CA LEU A 18 -2.55 -4.18 7.33
C LEU A 18 -2.01 -4.92 6.10
N ARG A 19 -0.73 -5.31 6.09
CA ARG A 19 -0.12 -6.04 4.97
C ARG A 19 -0.89 -7.31 4.59
N PRO A 20 -1.32 -8.20 5.51
CA PRO A 20 -2.08 -9.40 5.14
C PRO A 20 -3.41 -9.08 4.46
N LEU A 21 -4.08 -8.00 4.88
CA LEU A 21 -5.33 -7.55 4.28
C LEU A 21 -5.09 -7.01 2.86
N MET A 22 -4.08 -6.15 2.68
CA MET A 22 -3.76 -5.59 1.37
C MET A 22 -3.33 -6.69 0.39
N PHE A 23 -2.53 -7.66 0.85
CA PHE A 23 -2.16 -8.83 0.06
C PHE A 23 -3.39 -9.63 -0.37
N SER A 24 -4.31 -9.93 0.55
CA SER A 24 -5.53 -10.66 0.24
C SER A 24 -6.39 -9.96 -0.83
N ILE A 25 -6.48 -8.63 -0.76
CA ILE A 25 -7.20 -7.81 -1.76
C ILE A 25 -6.50 -7.91 -3.12
N ALA A 26 -5.20 -7.60 -3.17
CA ALA A 26 -4.42 -7.60 -4.42
C ALA A 26 -4.41 -8.99 -5.06
N TYR A 27 -4.13 -10.03 -4.29
CA TYR A 27 -4.08 -11.42 -4.73
C TYR A 27 -5.39 -11.88 -5.37
N ARG A 28 -6.54 -11.52 -4.76
CA ARG A 28 -7.84 -11.87 -5.33
C ARG A 28 -8.13 -11.17 -6.68
N MET A 29 -7.50 -10.03 -6.93
CA MET A 29 -7.68 -9.28 -8.18
C MET A 29 -6.73 -9.75 -9.29
N VAL A 30 -5.45 -9.98 -8.97
CA VAL A 30 -4.42 -10.28 -9.98
C VAL A 30 -4.12 -11.76 -10.14
N GLY A 31 -4.49 -12.60 -9.17
CA GLY A 31 -4.34 -14.06 -9.22
C GLY A 31 -2.90 -14.58 -9.08
N SER A 32 -1.93 -13.69 -8.86
CA SER A 32 -0.50 -13.97 -8.77
C SER A 32 0.03 -13.45 -7.44
N ALA A 33 0.75 -14.30 -6.70
CA ALA A 33 1.30 -13.92 -5.40
C ALA A 33 2.40 -12.85 -5.55
N GLY A 34 3.30 -13.01 -6.52
CA GLY A 34 4.38 -12.05 -6.77
C GLY A 34 3.83 -10.67 -7.16
N ASP A 35 2.89 -10.62 -8.11
CA ASP A 35 2.27 -9.34 -8.49
C ASP A 35 1.50 -8.72 -7.31
N ALA A 36 0.84 -9.53 -6.48
CA ALA A 36 0.16 -9.03 -5.29
C ALA A 36 1.16 -8.43 -4.28
N GLU A 37 2.29 -9.08 -4.02
CA GLU A 37 3.33 -8.56 -3.12
C GLU A 37 3.91 -7.24 -3.63
N ASP A 38 4.18 -7.13 -4.93
CA ASP A 38 4.72 -5.91 -5.54
C ASP A 38 3.73 -4.74 -5.41
N LEU A 39 2.44 -4.98 -5.68
CA LEU A 39 1.41 -3.95 -5.54
C LEU A 39 1.20 -3.51 -4.10
N VAL A 40 1.31 -4.43 -3.13
CA VAL A 40 1.24 -4.10 -1.71
C VAL A 40 2.45 -3.26 -1.28
N GLN A 41 3.65 -3.67 -1.67
CA GLN A 41 4.88 -2.92 -1.39
C GLN A 41 4.79 -1.49 -1.94
N GLU A 42 4.37 -1.33 -3.20
CA GLU A 42 4.20 -0.01 -3.81
C GLU A 42 3.13 0.84 -3.09
N ALA A 43 2.04 0.23 -2.62
CA ALA A 43 1.03 0.93 -1.83
C ALA A 43 1.60 1.47 -0.50
N PHE A 44 2.39 0.68 0.22
CA PHE A 44 3.03 1.11 1.47
C PHE A 44 4.13 2.15 1.24
N LEU A 45 4.91 2.04 0.16
CA LEU A 45 5.86 3.07 -0.22
C LEU A 45 5.18 4.41 -0.50
N ARG A 46 4.01 4.40 -1.15
CA ARG A 46 3.21 5.62 -1.34
C ARG A 46 2.69 6.15 -0.01
N PHE A 47 2.21 5.28 0.88
CA PHE A 47 1.73 5.68 2.21
C PHE A 47 2.83 6.41 2.98
N HIS A 48 4.03 5.82 3.06
CA HIS A 48 5.17 6.40 3.74
C HIS A 48 5.62 7.73 3.12
N ARG A 49 5.57 7.86 1.78
CA ARG A 49 5.85 9.13 1.10
C ARG A 49 4.86 10.23 1.48
N GLU A 50 3.56 9.91 1.52
CA GLU A 50 2.52 10.87 1.89
C GLU A 50 2.65 11.29 3.36
N THR A 51 2.79 10.35 4.30
CA THR A 51 2.94 10.67 5.72
C THR A 51 4.22 11.47 5.99
N SER A 52 5.34 11.10 5.36
CA SER A 52 6.61 11.83 5.46
C SER A 52 6.54 13.24 4.86
N SER A 53 5.65 13.49 3.91
CA SER A 53 5.41 14.83 3.35
C SER A 53 4.52 15.72 4.23
N GLY A 54 4.06 15.21 5.38
CA GLY A 54 3.17 15.91 6.31
C GLY A 54 1.68 15.74 5.99
N THR A 55 1.32 14.87 5.05
CA THR A 55 -0.08 14.55 4.76
C THR A 55 -0.67 13.74 5.92
N ALA A 56 -1.65 14.31 6.61
CA ALA A 56 -2.40 13.59 7.63
C ALA A 56 -3.36 12.58 6.99
N ILE A 57 -3.06 11.29 7.15
CA ILE A 57 -3.95 10.20 6.72
C ILE A 57 -4.76 9.71 7.92
N GLU A 58 -6.03 10.12 7.99
CA GLU A 58 -6.93 9.80 9.11
C GLU A 58 -7.22 8.29 9.26
N SER A 59 -7.27 7.56 8.13
CA SER A 59 -7.53 6.12 8.10
C SER A 59 -6.55 5.40 7.19
N PRO A 60 -5.44 4.88 7.74
CA PRO A 60 -4.45 4.12 6.97
C PRO A 60 -5.07 2.93 6.24
N LYS A 61 -6.02 2.22 6.88
CA LYS A 61 -6.73 1.07 6.27
C LYS A 61 -7.55 1.48 5.05
N ALA A 62 -8.33 2.56 5.13
CA ALA A 62 -9.14 3.02 4.01
C ALA A 62 -8.26 3.54 2.87
N TRP A 63 -7.20 4.27 3.21
CA TRP A 63 -6.24 4.80 2.24
C TRP A 63 -5.51 3.67 1.50
N LEU A 64 -4.91 2.72 2.24
CA LEU A 64 -4.16 1.60 1.67
C LEU A 64 -5.07 0.72 0.80
N SER A 65 -6.26 0.35 1.28
CA SER A 65 -7.19 -0.47 0.49
C SER A 65 -7.56 0.20 -0.84
N THR A 66 -7.76 1.52 -0.84
CA THR A 66 -8.03 2.31 -2.05
C THR A 66 -6.84 2.29 -3.00
N VAL A 67 -5.63 2.55 -2.51
CA VAL A 67 -4.42 2.60 -3.33
C VAL A 67 -4.08 1.23 -3.89
N THR A 68 -4.10 0.17 -3.08
CA THR A 68 -3.88 -1.22 -3.52
C THR A 68 -4.89 -1.62 -4.61
N THR A 69 -6.17 -1.32 -4.43
CA THR A 69 -7.20 -1.62 -5.44
C THR A 69 -6.94 -0.91 -6.76
N ARG A 70 -6.57 0.38 -6.71
CA ARG A 70 -6.24 1.18 -7.91
C ARG A 70 -5.01 0.64 -8.63
N LEU A 71 -3.97 0.27 -7.88
CA LEU A 71 -2.76 -0.34 -8.43
C LEU A 71 -3.09 -1.66 -9.15
N ALA A 72 -3.92 -2.52 -8.54
CA ALA A 72 -4.34 -3.78 -9.16
C ALA A 72 -5.17 -3.57 -10.44
N ILE A 73 -6.09 -2.60 -10.46
CA ILE A 73 -6.86 -2.25 -11.67
C ILE A 73 -5.91 -1.81 -12.80
N ASN A 74 -4.97 -0.90 -12.50
CA ASN A 74 -4.01 -0.41 -13.47
C ASN A 74 -3.09 -1.51 -14.00
N PHE A 75 -2.68 -2.43 -13.13
CA PHE A 75 -1.90 -3.60 -13.50
C PHE A 75 -2.65 -4.48 -14.50
N LEU A 76 -3.90 -4.83 -14.21
CA LEU A 76 -4.75 -5.64 -15.08
C LEU A 76 -5.04 -4.96 -16.43
N GLN A 77 -5.29 -3.66 -16.42
CA GLN A 77 -5.51 -2.89 -17.64
C GLN A 77 -4.26 -2.87 -18.51
N SER A 78 -3.09 -2.67 -17.91
CA SER A 78 -1.80 -2.69 -18.61
C SER A 78 -1.46 -4.08 -19.16
N ALA A 79 -1.77 -5.14 -18.42
CA ALA A 79 -1.58 -6.51 -18.88
C ALA A 79 -2.49 -6.85 -20.07
N ARG A 80 -3.72 -6.32 -20.11
CA ARG A 80 -4.64 -6.49 -21.24
C ARG A 80 -4.17 -5.78 -22.51
N VAL A 81 -3.59 -4.59 -22.40
CA VAL A 81 -3.09 -3.82 -23.56
C VAL A 81 -1.84 -4.47 -24.18
N ARG A 82 -1.10 -5.27 -23.41
CA ARG A 82 0.09 -6.00 -23.88
C ARG A 82 -0.21 -7.35 -24.57
N ARG A 83 -1.48 -7.75 -24.63
CA ARG A 83 -1.94 -8.95 -25.36
C ARG A 83 -2.51 -8.57 -26.70
#